data_AF-A0AB39QWJ2-F1
#
_entry.id   AF-A0AB39QWJ2-F1
#
_cell.length_a   1.000
_cell.length_b   1.000
_cell.length_c   1.000
_cell.angle_alpha   90.00
_cell.angle_beta   90.00
_cell.angle_gamma   90.00
#
_symmetry.space_group_name_H-M   'P 1'
#
loop_
_entity.id
_entity.type
_entity.pdbx_description
1 polymer ?
#
loop_
_entity_poly.entity_id
_entity_poly.type
_entity_poly.pdbx_seq_one_letter_code
_entity_poly.pdbx_strand_id
1 'polypeptide(L)'
;MPEDTEDMDPLARITALETEIAQLRHAVTARATVDQAMGVVIAYAGVTPETAWEILRDVSQHTNTKLREIAEQIRQWPHCEWLPDEVRHALGAAVLARSAQPPATGAAVPDR
;
A
#
# COMPACT_ATOMS: atom_id res chain seq x y z
N MET A 1 4.46 0.06 -48.39
CA MET A 1 3.45 0.79 -47.61
C MET A 1 2.11 0.73 -48.33
N PRO A 2 1.02 0.35 -47.64
CA PRO A 2 1.02 -0.39 -46.36
C PRO A 2 1.51 -1.85 -46.62
N GLU A 3 1.01 -3.00 -46.18
CA GLU A 3 -0.11 -3.48 -45.34
C GLU A 3 0.37 -4.78 -44.66
N ASP A 4 -0.23 -5.24 -43.55
CA ASP A 4 0.17 -4.87 -42.19
C ASP A 4 0.21 -6.13 -41.30
N THR A 5 1.00 -6.12 -40.21
CA THR A 5 1.08 -7.17 -39.15
C THR A 5 1.19 -8.63 -39.59
N GLU A 6 2.37 -9.23 -39.40
CA GLU A 6 2.48 -10.69 -39.22
C GLU A 6 1.59 -11.13 -38.05
N ASP A 7 0.78 -12.17 -38.23
CA ASP A 7 -0.09 -12.72 -37.17
C ASP A 7 0.75 -13.19 -35.97
N MET A 8 0.77 -12.38 -34.92
CA MET A 8 1.30 -12.79 -33.62
C MET A 8 0.45 -13.94 -33.10
N ASP A 9 1.00 -15.16 -33.11
CA ASP A 9 0.32 -16.41 -32.73
C ASP A 9 -0.66 -16.17 -31.57
N PRO A 10 -1.98 -16.35 -31.78
CA PRO A 10 -2.98 -16.14 -30.76
C PRO A 10 -2.70 -16.92 -29.46
N LEU A 11 -2.08 -18.10 -29.54
CA LEU A 11 -1.70 -18.90 -28.37
C LEU A 11 -0.54 -18.25 -27.61
N ALA A 12 0.50 -17.78 -28.29
CA ALA A 12 1.57 -16.98 -27.68
C ALA A 12 1.03 -15.69 -27.05
N ARG A 13 0.09 -14.99 -27.71
CA ARG A 13 -0.53 -13.77 -27.16
C ARG A 13 -1.39 -14.05 -25.93
N ILE A 14 -2.16 -15.14 -25.92
CA ILE A 14 -2.91 -15.61 -24.74
C ILE A 14 -1.94 -15.95 -23.61
N THR A 15 -0.90 -16.74 -23.87
CA THR A 15 0.09 -17.18 -22.86
C THR A 15 0.81 -15.99 -22.20
N ALA A 16 1.16 -14.96 -22.99
CA ALA A 16 1.75 -13.73 -22.47
C ALA A 16 0.78 -12.97 -21.54
N LEU A 17 -0.50 -12.84 -21.95
CA LEU A 17 -1.52 -12.18 -21.14
C LEU A 17 -1.86 -12.97 -19.87
N GLU A 18 -1.89 -14.30 -19.91
CA GLU A 18 -2.06 -15.14 -18.73
C GLU A 18 -0.89 -15.00 -17.75
N THR A 19 0.34 -14.88 -18.28
CA THR A 19 1.55 -14.64 -17.48
C THR A 19 1.51 -13.26 -16.83
N GLU A 20 1.11 -12.22 -17.56
CA GLU A 20 0.93 -10.86 -17.04
C GLU A 20 -0.18 -10.81 -15.97
N ILE A 21 -1.32 -11.45 -16.22
CA ILE A 21 -2.41 -11.61 -15.25
C ILE A 21 -1.94 -12.37 -14.01
N ALA A 22 -1.11 -13.41 -14.14
CA ALA A 22 -0.56 -14.15 -13.01
C ALA A 22 0.41 -13.28 -12.18
N GLN A 23 1.28 -12.50 -12.83
CA GLN A 23 2.19 -11.56 -12.16
C GLN A 23 1.44 -10.43 -11.44
N LEU A 24 0.44 -9.83 -12.09
CA LEU A 24 -0.42 -8.80 -11.50
C LEU A 24 -1.24 -9.35 -10.33
N ARG A 25 -1.87 -10.53 -10.48
CA ARG A 25 -2.56 -11.21 -9.38
C ARG A 25 -1.63 -11.55 -8.23
N HIS A 26 -0.40 -11.98 -8.51
CA HIS A 26 0.60 -12.26 -7.47
C HIS A 26 1.01 -10.98 -6.73
N ALA A 27 1.25 -9.87 -7.45
CA ALA A 27 1.56 -8.57 -6.85
C ALA A 27 0.41 -8.05 -5.96
N VAL A 28 -0.83 -8.13 -6.43
CA VAL A 28 -2.04 -7.75 -5.65
C VAL A 28 -2.21 -8.68 -4.42
N THR A 29 -2.05 -9.99 -4.59
CA THR A 29 -2.19 -10.95 -3.48
C THR A 29 -1.07 -10.79 -2.44
N ALA A 30 0.15 -10.47 -2.87
CA ALA A 30 1.28 -10.21 -1.98
C ALA A 30 1.12 -8.91 -1.19
N ARG A 31 0.32 -7.96 -1.69
CA ARG A 31 0.02 -6.67 -1.06
C ARG A 31 -1.09 -6.74 -0.01
N ALA A 32 -1.99 -7.73 -0.08
CA ALA A 32 -3.19 -7.86 0.74
C ALA A 32 -2.98 -7.67 2.26
N THR A 33 -1.90 -8.22 2.86
CA THR A 33 -1.56 -8.00 4.28
C THR A 33 -1.30 -6.52 4.60
N VAL A 34 -0.63 -5.80 3.70
CA VAL A 34 -0.31 -4.38 3.85
C VAL A 34 -1.54 -3.52 3.57
N ASP A 35 -2.39 -3.89 2.60
CA ASP A 35 -3.65 -3.19 2.35
C ASP A 35 -4.63 -3.33 3.53
N GLN A 36 -4.66 -4.49 4.19
CA GLN A 36 -5.40 -4.70 5.43
C GLN A 36 -4.83 -3.87 6.59
N ALA A 37 -3.49 -3.80 6.73
CA ALA A 37 -2.85 -2.94 7.73
C ALA A 37 -3.09 -1.45 7.48
N MET A 38 -3.10 -0.99 6.22
CA MET A 38 -3.52 0.37 5.87
C MET A 38 -4.97 0.62 6.27
N GLY A 39 -5.88 -0.33 6.07
CA GLY A 39 -7.25 -0.24 6.54
C GLY A 39 -7.36 0.01 8.05
N VAL A 40 -6.54 -0.66 8.86
CA VAL A 40 -6.46 -0.41 10.32
C VAL A 40 -5.93 1.00 10.61
N VAL A 41 -4.87 1.45 9.94
CA VAL A 41 -4.30 2.80 10.13
C VAL A 41 -5.28 3.91 9.72
N ILE A 42 -6.01 3.73 8.61
CA ILE A 42 -7.07 4.64 8.16
C ILE A 42 -8.17 4.76 9.22
N ALA A 43 -8.66 3.62 9.73
CA ALA A 43 -9.71 3.59 10.76
C ALA A 43 -9.24 4.15 12.12
N TYR A 44 -7.97 3.94 12.48
CA TYR A 44 -7.38 4.40 13.75
C TYR A 44 -7.07 5.90 13.75
N ALA A 45 -6.53 6.43 12.65
CA ALA A 45 -6.00 7.80 12.58
C ALA A 45 -6.84 8.77 11.73
N GLY A 46 -7.87 8.31 11.01
CA GLY A 46 -8.73 9.15 10.17
C GLY A 46 -8.03 9.70 8.92
N VAL A 47 -7.00 9.01 8.42
CA VAL A 47 -6.09 9.49 7.37
C VAL A 47 -6.43 8.94 5.97
N THR A 48 -5.89 9.57 4.92
CA THR A 48 -6.01 9.07 3.53
C THR A 48 -5.19 7.79 3.29
N PRO A 49 -5.48 6.98 2.25
CA PRO A 49 -4.73 5.75 1.97
C PRO A 49 -3.24 5.99 1.68
N GLU A 50 -2.90 7.07 0.97
CA GLU A 50 -1.52 7.47 0.67
C GLU A 50 -0.78 7.82 1.97
N THR A 51 -1.49 8.50 2.86
CA THR A 51 -1.00 8.87 4.18
C THR A 51 -0.81 7.65 5.08
N ALA A 52 -1.72 6.66 5.04
CA ALA A 52 -1.58 5.41 5.77
C ALA A 52 -0.37 4.58 5.27
N TRP A 53 -0.12 4.57 3.96
CA TRP A 53 1.09 3.96 3.38
C TRP A 53 2.37 4.62 3.90
N GLU A 54 2.43 5.96 3.89
CA GLU A 54 3.57 6.72 4.41
C GLU A 54 3.80 6.44 5.90
N ILE A 55 2.75 6.39 6.71
CA ILE A 55 2.82 6.03 8.14
C ILE A 55 3.41 4.61 8.32
N LEU A 56 2.91 3.59 7.60
CA LEU A 56 3.45 2.23 7.70
C LEU A 56 4.93 2.15 7.28
N ARG A 57 5.31 2.89 6.22
CA ARG A 57 6.68 2.99 5.72
C ARG A 57 7.62 3.65 6.75
N ASP A 58 7.14 4.67 7.45
CA ASP A 58 7.95 5.43 8.41
C ASP A 58 8.08 4.69 9.74
N VAL A 59 7.05 3.95 10.16
CA VAL A 59 7.13 2.96 11.25
C VAL A 59 8.16 1.87 10.93
N SER A 60 8.10 1.29 9.73
CA SER A 60 9.04 0.25 9.28
C SER A 60 10.51 0.73 9.29
N GLN A 61 10.76 1.98 8.89
CA GLN A 61 12.10 2.58 8.97
C GLN A 61 12.56 2.83 10.41
N HIS A 62 11.75 3.47 11.26
CA HIS A 62 12.13 3.78 12.64
C HIS A 62 12.36 2.53 13.50
N THR A 63 11.63 1.44 13.23
CA THR A 63 11.74 0.17 13.94
C THR A 63 12.74 -0.80 13.29
N ASN A 64 13.37 -0.43 12.17
CA ASN A 64 14.24 -1.28 11.35
C ASN A 64 13.64 -2.69 11.07
N THR A 65 12.32 -2.77 10.98
CA THR A 65 11.54 -4.00 10.89
C THR A 65 10.83 -4.04 9.54
N LYS A 66 10.72 -5.21 8.90
CA LYS A 66 10.22 -5.27 7.51
C LYS A 66 8.77 -4.82 7.46
N LEU A 67 8.41 -4.05 6.42
CA LEU A 67 7.05 -3.54 6.23
C LEU A 67 5.96 -4.61 6.34
N ARG A 68 6.23 -5.85 5.89
CA ARG A 68 5.30 -7.00 5.99
C ARG A 68 5.15 -7.54 7.41
N GLU A 69 6.19 -7.44 8.24
CA GLU A 69 6.16 -7.82 9.67
C GLU A 69 5.39 -6.76 10.48
N ILE A 70 5.64 -5.48 10.21
CA ILE A 70 4.86 -4.35 10.76
C ILE A 70 3.38 -4.43 10.34
N ALA A 71 3.10 -4.71 9.07
CA ALA A 71 1.74 -4.84 8.57
C ALA A 71 0.99 -5.99 9.26
N GLU A 72 1.61 -7.15 9.46
CA GLU A 72 0.96 -8.26 10.14
C GLU A 72 0.69 -7.96 11.62
N GLN A 73 1.60 -7.29 12.32
CA GLN A 73 1.37 -6.82 13.70
C GLN A 73 0.20 -5.84 13.79
N ILE A 74 0.18 -4.82 12.91
CA ILE A 74 -0.89 -3.81 12.87
C ILE A 74 -2.23 -4.44 12.43
N ARG A 75 -2.22 -5.46 11.57
CA ARG A 75 -3.42 -6.23 11.19
C ARG A 75 -3.97 -7.06 12.34
N GLN A 76 -3.12 -7.63 13.20
CA GLN A 76 -3.53 -8.43 14.36
C GLN A 76 -3.92 -7.57 15.57
N TRP A 77 -3.33 -6.38 15.73
CA TRP A 77 -3.51 -5.53 16.91
C TRP A 77 -4.98 -5.27 17.32
N PRO A 78 -5.95 -4.98 16.42
CA PRO A 78 -7.36 -4.83 16.77
C PRO A 78 -8.05 -6.07 17.35
N HIS A 79 -7.45 -7.26 17.20
CA HIS A 79 -7.97 -8.53 17.71
C HIS A 79 -7.20 -9.06 18.91
N CYS A 80 -5.94 -8.66 19.08
CA CYS A 80 -5.08 -9.11 20.17
C CYS A 80 -4.87 -8.05 21.26
N GLU A 81 -5.31 -6.82 21.04
CA GLU A 81 -5.09 -5.58 21.84
C GLU A 81 -3.61 -5.20 22.09
N TRP A 82 -2.69 -6.11 21.76
CA TRP A 82 -1.25 -6.00 21.90
C TRP A 82 -0.56 -5.56 20.60
N LEU A 83 0.45 -4.71 20.77
CA LEU A 83 1.37 -4.21 19.75
C LEU A 83 2.70 -3.91 20.48
N PRO A 84 3.88 -4.25 19.95
CA PRO A 84 5.16 -3.91 20.58
C PRO A 84 5.28 -2.40 20.81
N ASP A 85 5.88 -1.98 21.92
CA ASP A 85 5.84 -0.58 22.32
C ASP A 85 6.71 0.31 21.42
N GLU A 86 7.75 -0.23 20.79
CA GLU A 86 8.53 0.44 19.75
C GLU A 86 7.65 0.77 18.53
N VAL A 87 6.81 -0.18 18.12
CA VAL A 87 5.89 -0.04 16.98
C VAL A 87 4.72 0.88 17.34
N ARG A 88 4.21 0.78 18.58
CA ARG A 88 3.18 1.67 19.15
C ARG A 88 3.67 3.13 19.19
N HIS A 89 4.88 3.37 19.68
CA HIS A 89 5.48 4.69 19.74
C HIS A 89 5.79 5.25 18.35
N ALA A 90 6.34 4.44 17.44
CA ALA A 90 6.59 4.85 16.07
C ALA A 90 5.27 5.20 15.32
N LEU A 91 4.22 4.41 15.51
CA LEU A 91 2.90 4.66 14.92
C LEU A 91 2.29 5.95 15.45
N GLY A 92 2.31 6.16 16.78
CA GLY A 92 1.85 7.40 17.40
C GLY A 92 2.63 8.62 16.93
N ALA A 93 3.96 8.53 16.82
CA ALA A 93 4.82 9.60 16.32
C ALA A 93 4.52 9.95 14.85
N ALA A 94 4.37 8.94 13.98
CA ALA A 94 4.05 9.14 12.56
C ALA A 94 2.65 9.76 12.36
N VAL A 95 1.64 9.31 13.12
CA VAL A 95 0.29 9.91 13.10
C VAL A 95 0.32 11.36 13.58
N LEU A 96 1.02 11.65 14.69
CA LEU A 96 1.13 13.02 15.21
C LEU A 96 1.85 13.96 14.24
N ALA A 97 3.02 13.56 13.73
CA ALA A 97 3.79 14.33 12.75
C ALA A 97 2.95 14.68 11.51
N ARG A 98 2.13 13.74 11.04
CA ARG A 98 1.27 13.95 9.88
C ARG A 98 -0.01 14.71 10.20
N SER A 99 -0.54 14.65 11.42
CA SER A 99 -1.65 15.52 11.85
C SER A 99 -1.25 17.01 11.95
N ALA A 100 0.04 17.29 12.17
CA ALA A 100 0.60 18.63 12.13
C ALA A 100 0.94 19.11 10.70
N GLN A 101 0.99 18.20 9.72
CA GLN A 101 1.21 18.54 8.32
C GLN A 101 -0.12 19.03 7.72
N PRO A 102 -0.21 20.25 7.15
CA PRO A 102 -1.42 20.64 6.41
C PRO A 102 -1.61 19.70 5.22
N PRO A 103 -2.86 19.43 4.78
CA PRO A 103 -3.11 18.57 3.63
C PRO A 103 -2.38 19.11 2.41
N ALA A 104 -1.62 18.25 1.73
CA ALA A 104 -0.89 18.63 0.52
C ALA A 104 -1.91 18.96 -0.58
N THR A 105 -2.10 20.25 -0.88
CA THR A 105 -3.06 20.76 -1.87
C THR A 105 -2.71 20.26 -3.27
N GLY A 106 -3.24 19.10 -3.64
CA GLY A 106 -2.81 18.32 -4.80
C GLY A 106 -3.86 18.12 -5.90
N ALA A 107 -4.94 18.90 -5.94
CA ALA A 107 -5.94 18.85 -7.02
C ALA A 107 -6.78 20.14 -7.14
N ALA A 108 -6.16 21.30 -7.30
CA ALA A 108 -6.87 22.47 -7.81
C ALA A 108 -7.10 22.28 -9.32
N VAL A 109 -8.23 21.66 -9.69
CA VAL A 109 -8.64 21.55 -11.11
C VAL A 109 -9.00 22.95 -11.62
N PRO A 110 -8.33 23.49 -12.64
CA PRO A 110 -8.70 24.77 -13.23
C PRO A 110 -9.96 24.57 -14.07
N ASP A 111 -11.07 25.15 -13.61
CA ASP A 111 -12.33 25.23 -14.35
C ASP A 111 -12.15 26.06 -15.63
N ARG A 112 -12.80 25.67 -16.75
CA ARG A 112 -12.52 26.24 -18.08
C ARG A 112 -13.68 26.15 -19.07
#